data_AF-A0A8J6HU91-F1
#
_entry.id   AF-A0A8J6HU91-F1
#
_cell.length_a   1.000
_cell.length_b   1.000
_cell.length_c   1.000
_cell.angle_alpha   90.00
_cell.angle_beta   90.00
_cell.angle_gamma   90.00
#
_symmetry.space_group_name_H-M   'P 1'
#
loop_
_entity.id
_entity.type
_entity.pdbx_description
1 polymer ?
#
loop_
_entity_poly.entity_id
_entity_poly.type
_entity_poly.pdbx_seq_one_letter_code
_entity_poly.pdbx_strand_id
1 'polypeptide(L)'
;MGLAFYGQRYRLTSGSKGVGAPAQGAAEDTMTYKQIAGLRWTKCWDSYSKVPYKYSANEWIGYDDADSIAEKVRFARANRLGGVMVWTINDDNGDLIRAIKNKVFCYYETWNEGIFGPDDIDVNICTHINYAFMGINEDGSLRLDGSDSMLKRLSGLKSKNPDLKLILSVGGWNEGSTPFSNVAADADKKANMADSTLWYLQTYNFDGLDIDWEYPGQRGGTPADQENFIDMLWVLRGKFNDNGGYLLTTAVSNDPDAGAYNIGAISE
;
A
#
# COMPACT_ATOMS: atom_id res chain seq x y z
N MET A 1 -5.44 0.76 6.78
CA MET A 1 -5.02 -0.55 7.32
C MET A 1 -4.61 -1.46 6.18
N GLY A 2 -3.42 -2.05 6.23
CA GLY A 2 -2.93 -2.93 5.17
C GLY A 2 -3.55 -4.34 5.22
N LEU A 3 -3.75 -4.93 4.04
CA LEU A 3 -4.25 -6.28 3.81
C LEU A 3 -3.29 -6.96 2.82
N ALA A 4 -2.94 -8.22 3.08
CA ALA A 4 -2.06 -8.98 2.22
C ALA A 4 -2.88 -9.96 1.38
N PHE A 5 -2.69 -9.95 0.07
CA PHE A 5 -3.25 -10.95 -0.85
C PHE A 5 -2.26 -12.09 -1.10
N TYR A 6 -1.36 -12.30 -0.16
CA TYR A 6 -0.36 -13.36 -0.14
C TYR A 6 -0.26 -13.96 1.28
N GLY A 7 0.42 -15.09 1.40
CA GLY A 7 0.74 -15.74 2.67
C GLY A 7 2.22 -15.97 2.84
N GLN A 8 2.64 -16.17 4.09
CA GLN A 8 4.02 -16.45 4.48
C GLN A 8 4.16 -17.94 4.83
N ARG A 9 5.04 -18.65 4.12
CA ARG A 9 5.25 -20.09 4.30
C ARG A 9 6.42 -20.35 5.27
N TYR A 10 6.24 -21.33 6.13
CA TYR A 10 7.21 -21.77 7.12
C TYR A 10 7.37 -23.27 7.11
N ARG A 11 8.59 -23.74 7.36
CA ARG A 11 8.87 -25.14 7.64
C ARG A 11 8.96 -25.37 9.14
N LEU A 12 8.13 -26.27 9.63
CA LEU A 12 8.01 -26.63 11.04
C LEU A 12 9.09 -27.63 11.45
N THR A 13 9.65 -27.44 12.65
CA THR A 13 10.67 -28.34 13.23
C THR A 13 10.08 -29.40 14.15
N SER A 14 8.75 -29.38 14.34
CA SER A 14 8.03 -30.29 15.23
C SER A 14 6.74 -30.83 14.62
N GLY A 15 6.13 -31.79 15.33
CA GLY A 15 4.79 -32.31 15.01
C GLY A 15 3.65 -31.33 15.32
N SER A 16 3.90 -30.23 16.04
CA SER A 16 2.87 -29.21 16.31
C SER A 16 2.51 -28.47 15.03
N LYS A 17 1.22 -28.19 14.81
CA LYS A 17 0.70 -27.55 13.59
C LYS A 17 -0.09 -26.25 13.84
N GLY A 18 -0.28 -25.89 15.11
CA GLY A 18 -1.02 -24.69 15.50
C GLY A 18 -0.19 -23.42 15.36
N VAL A 19 -0.85 -22.28 15.57
CA VAL A 19 -0.17 -20.98 15.72
C VAL A 19 0.83 -21.08 16.87
N GLY A 20 2.05 -20.56 16.66
CA GLY A 20 3.16 -20.65 17.61
C GLY A 20 3.93 -21.98 17.57
N ALA A 21 3.64 -22.87 16.61
CA ALA A 21 4.46 -24.06 16.39
C ALA A 21 5.92 -23.69 16.02
N PRO A 22 6.93 -24.37 16.59
CA PRO A 22 8.33 -24.12 16.26
C PRO A 22 8.63 -24.27 14.76
N ALA A 23 9.28 -23.27 14.18
CA ALA A 23 9.66 -23.20 12.76
C ALA A 23 11.18 -23.09 12.58
N GLN A 24 11.66 -23.46 11.40
CA GLN A 24 13.05 -23.38 11.00
C GLN A 24 13.34 -21.96 10.46
N GLY A 25 13.77 -21.06 11.34
CA GLY A 25 14.13 -19.70 10.95
C GLY A 25 12.93 -18.85 10.54
N ALA A 26 13.19 -17.86 9.67
CA ALA A 26 12.16 -16.99 9.11
C ALA A 26 11.28 -17.71 8.07
N ALA A 27 10.30 -17.01 7.50
CA ALA A 27 9.49 -17.54 6.40
C ALA A 27 10.41 -17.96 5.23
N GLU A 28 10.15 -19.14 4.65
CA GLU A 28 10.93 -19.64 3.51
C GLU A 28 10.65 -18.82 2.25
N ASP A 29 9.37 -18.51 2.00
CA ASP A 29 8.90 -17.72 0.87
C ASP A 29 7.49 -17.14 1.11
N THR A 30 7.07 -16.29 0.16
CA THR A 30 5.70 -15.81 0.00
C THR A 30 4.97 -16.59 -1.10
N MET A 31 3.68 -16.84 -0.89
CA MET A 31 2.79 -17.40 -1.92
C MET A 31 1.58 -16.51 -2.14
N THR A 32 1.15 -16.36 -3.39
CA THR A 32 -0.04 -15.55 -3.73
C THR A 32 -1.32 -16.22 -3.25
N TYR A 33 -2.38 -15.46 -2.96
CA TYR A 33 -3.65 -16.03 -2.55
C TYR A 33 -4.22 -16.99 -3.61
N LYS A 34 -4.05 -16.70 -4.91
CA LYS A 34 -4.37 -17.62 -6.02
C LYS A 34 -3.75 -19.00 -5.82
N GLN A 35 -2.46 -19.05 -5.50
CA GLN A 35 -1.74 -20.31 -5.27
C GLN A 35 -2.26 -20.99 -4.00
N ILE A 36 -2.41 -20.24 -2.91
CA ILE A 36 -2.85 -20.76 -1.61
C ILE A 36 -4.26 -21.33 -1.67
N ALA A 37 -5.19 -20.65 -2.35
CA ALA A 37 -6.56 -21.10 -2.54
C ALA A 37 -6.61 -22.49 -3.20
N GLY A 38 -5.71 -22.77 -4.15
CA GLY A 38 -5.56 -24.06 -4.81
C GLY A 38 -4.93 -25.17 -3.97
N LEU A 39 -4.27 -24.86 -2.85
CA LEU A 39 -3.61 -25.87 -2.01
C LEU A 39 -4.62 -26.79 -1.31
N ARG A 40 -4.44 -28.10 -1.50
CA ARG A 40 -5.17 -29.18 -0.81
C ARG A 40 -4.53 -29.54 0.53
N TRP A 41 -4.32 -28.54 1.37
CA TRP A 41 -3.76 -28.69 2.72
C TRP A 41 -4.86 -28.58 3.76
N THR A 42 -4.58 -29.02 4.99
CA THR A 42 -5.53 -28.86 6.10
C THR A 42 -5.64 -27.38 6.44
N LYS A 43 -6.83 -26.79 6.22
CA LYS A 43 -7.14 -25.42 6.63
C LYS A 43 -7.59 -25.41 8.09
N CYS A 44 -7.05 -24.48 8.85
CA CYS A 44 -7.44 -24.19 10.21
C CYS A 44 -7.69 -22.68 10.37
N TRP A 45 -8.37 -22.31 11.46
CA TRP A 45 -8.71 -20.93 11.79
C TRP A 45 -8.16 -20.59 13.17
N ASP A 46 -7.45 -19.48 13.28
CA ASP A 46 -7.10 -18.90 14.57
C ASP A 46 -8.21 -17.95 15.03
N SER A 47 -8.97 -18.39 16.04
CA SER A 47 -10.06 -17.60 16.60
C SER A 47 -9.61 -16.34 17.36
N TYR A 48 -8.34 -16.28 17.79
CA TYR A 48 -7.80 -15.11 18.47
C TYR A 48 -7.46 -14.01 17.46
N SER A 49 -6.57 -14.31 16.51
CA SER A 49 -6.11 -13.34 15.50
C SER A 49 -7.07 -13.16 14.32
N LYS A 50 -8.12 -13.98 14.24
CA LYS A 50 -9.15 -13.96 13.18
C LYS A 50 -8.57 -14.15 11.77
N VAL A 51 -7.63 -15.08 11.63
CA VAL A 51 -6.98 -15.41 10.35
C VAL A 51 -6.92 -16.91 10.12
N PRO A 52 -6.93 -17.36 8.86
CA PRO A 52 -6.70 -18.75 8.54
C PRO A 52 -5.20 -19.10 8.51
N TYR A 53 -4.92 -20.39 8.61
CA TYR A 53 -3.65 -20.97 8.19
C TYR A 53 -3.89 -22.33 7.54
N LYS A 54 -2.94 -22.80 6.74
CA LYS A 54 -2.94 -24.14 6.16
C LYS A 54 -1.67 -24.88 6.57
N TYR A 55 -1.75 -26.21 6.70
CA TYR A 55 -0.56 -27.05 6.89
C TYR A 55 -0.65 -28.37 6.14
N SER A 56 0.51 -28.92 5.79
CA SER A 56 0.68 -30.27 5.24
C SER A 56 2.05 -30.81 5.63
N ALA A 57 2.10 -31.97 6.30
CA ALA A 57 3.33 -32.48 6.90
C ALA A 57 4.04 -31.39 7.74
N ASN A 58 5.27 -31.01 7.40
CA ASN A 58 6.03 -29.97 8.10
C ASN A 58 5.94 -28.60 7.41
N GLU A 59 5.06 -28.44 6.43
CA GLU A 59 4.82 -27.15 5.80
C GLU A 59 3.62 -26.46 6.45
N TRP A 60 3.74 -25.15 6.66
CA TRP A 60 2.71 -24.30 7.27
C TRP A 60 2.65 -22.97 6.56
N ILE A 61 1.46 -22.41 6.35
CA ILE A 61 1.29 -21.10 5.72
C ILE A 61 0.18 -20.31 6.41
N GLY A 62 0.53 -19.11 6.88
CA GLY A 62 -0.40 -18.11 7.38
C GLY A 62 -0.76 -17.15 6.25
N TYR A 63 -2.04 -16.81 6.11
CA TYR A 63 -2.54 -16.02 4.99
C TYR A 63 -3.85 -15.32 5.36
N ASP A 64 -4.38 -14.49 4.46
CA ASP A 64 -5.73 -13.95 4.54
C ASP A 64 -6.68 -14.70 3.60
N ASP A 65 -7.92 -14.95 4.03
CA ASP A 65 -9.02 -15.38 3.18
C ASP A 65 -10.20 -14.39 3.24
N ALA A 66 -11.27 -14.68 2.49
CA ALA A 66 -12.43 -13.79 2.46
C ALA A 66 -13.03 -13.51 3.85
N ASP A 67 -12.95 -14.48 4.78
CA ASP A 67 -13.48 -14.32 6.14
C ASP A 67 -12.58 -13.41 6.98
N SER A 68 -11.25 -13.60 6.95
CA SER A 68 -10.31 -12.72 7.67
C SER A 68 -10.28 -11.31 7.10
N ILE A 69 -10.40 -11.16 5.79
CA ILE A 69 -10.56 -9.85 5.14
C ILE A 69 -11.84 -9.17 5.61
N ALA A 70 -12.96 -9.89 5.70
CA ALA A 70 -14.21 -9.32 6.20
C ALA A 70 -14.09 -8.87 7.67
N GLU A 71 -13.40 -9.63 8.52
CA GLU A 71 -13.12 -9.25 9.92
C GLU A 71 -12.27 -7.99 10.01
N LYS A 72 -11.20 -7.91 9.22
CA LYS A 72 -10.33 -6.74 9.10
C LYS A 72 -11.13 -5.53 8.61
N VAL A 73 -11.95 -5.68 7.58
CA VAL A 73 -12.84 -4.63 7.08
C VAL A 73 -13.81 -4.14 8.16
N ARG A 74 -14.37 -5.06 8.97
CA ARG A 74 -15.22 -4.71 10.11
C ARG A 74 -14.44 -3.91 11.16
N PHE A 75 -13.22 -4.32 11.49
CA PHE A 75 -12.34 -3.60 12.40
C PHE A 75 -12.05 -2.18 11.91
N ALA A 76 -11.72 -2.01 10.62
CA ALA A 76 -11.46 -0.70 10.04
C ALA A 76 -12.68 0.23 10.14
N ARG A 77 -13.89 -0.30 9.92
CA ARG A 77 -15.14 0.46 10.08
C ARG A 77 -15.39 0.85 11.53
N ALA A 78 -15.27 -0.12 12.45
CA ALA A 78 -15.54 0.10 13.87
C ALA A 78 -14.64 1.20 14.45
N ASN A 79 -13.41 1.32 13.93
CA ASN A 79 -12.42 2.32 14.36
C ASN A 79 -12.38 3.56 13.46
N ARG A 80 -13.32 3.72 12.51
CA ARG A 80 -13.40 4.88 11.59
C ARG A 80 -12.10 5.15 10.82
N LEU A 81 -11.38 4.11 10.42
CA LEU A 81 -10.16 4.25 9.64
C LEU A 81 -10.47 4.75 8.22
N GLY A 82 -9.53 5.49 7.62
CA GLY A 82 -9.71 6.11 6.30
C GLY A 82 -9.93 5.16 5.12
N GLY A 83 -9.61 3.87 5.28
CA GLY A 83 -9.76 2.81 4.27
C GLY A 83 -8.90 1.59 4.54
N VAL A 84 -8.90 0.65 3.59
CA VAL A 84 -7.98 -0.49 3.56
C VAL A 84 -7.11 -0.42 2.30
N MET A 85 -5.83 -0.78 2.45
CA MET A 85 -4.87 -0.89 1.36
C MET A 85 -4.58 -2.38 1.13
N VAL A 86 -4.41 -2.81 -0.12
CA VAL A 86 -4.13 -4.22 -0.47
C VAL A 86 -2.80 -4.33 -1.22
N TRP A 87 -2.01 -5.35 -0.90
CA TRP A 87 -0.82 -5.75 -1.65
C TRP A 87 -0.89 -7.24 -2.03
N THR A 88 -0.98 -7.63 -3.31
CA THR A 88 -1.38 -6.82 -4.47
C THR A 88 -2.56 -7.49 -5.20
N ILE A 89 -3.29 -6.71 -5.99
CA ILE A 89 -4.54 -7.19 -6.63
C ILE A 89 -4.32 -8.36 -7.59
N ASN A 90 -3.16 -8.44 -8.24
CA ASN A 90 -2.76 -9.55 -9.12
C ASN A 90 -2.58 -10.89 -8.37
N ASP A 91 -2.47 -10.87 -7.04
CA ASP A 91 -2.31 -12.08 -6.23
C ASP A 91 -3.65 -12.72 -5.83
N ASP A 92 -4.79 -12.05 -6.06
CA ASP A 92 -6.13 -12.50 -5.68
C ASP A 92 -6.88 -13.17 -6.84
N ASN A 93 -7.61 -14.25 -6.54
CA ASN A 93 -8.53 -14.90 -7.48
C ASN A 93 -9.90 -14.17 -7.58
N GLY A 94 -10.05 -13.06 -6.86
CA GLY A 94 -11.21 -12.21 -6.76
C GLY A 94 -12.02 -12.40 -5.48
N ASP A 95 -11.72 -13.42 -4.66
CA ASP A 95 -12.47 -13.67 -3.43
C ASP A 95 -12.15 -12.63 -2.36
N LEU A 96 -10.89 -12.22 -2.24
CA LEU A 96 -10.48 -11.26 -1.21
C LEU A 96 -10.99 -9.86 -1.52
N ILE A 97 -10.89 -9.42 -2.76
CA ILE A 97 -11.37 -8.09 -3.17
C ILE A 97 -12.90 -7.98 -3.01
N ARG A 98 -13.65 -9.05 -3.30
CA ARG A 98 -15.11 -9.10 -3.08
C ARG A 98 -15.51 -9.02 -1.60
N ALA A 99 -14.64 -9.52 -0.71
CA ALA A 99 -14.86 -9.41 0.73
C ALA A 99 -14.70 -7.96 1.24
N ILE A 100 -14.08 -7.08 0.45
CA ILE A 100 -13.88 -5.66 0.79
C ILE A 100 -15.05 -4.82 0.28
N LYS A 101 -16.05 -4.57 1.14
CA LYS A 101 -17.18 -3.66 0.85
C LYS A 101 -16.89 -2.17 1.08
N ASN A 102 -15.62 -1.76 1.04
CA ASN A 102 -15.12 -0.45 1.52
C ASN A 102 -14.37 0.30 0.42
N LYS A 103 -13.74 1.45 0.75
CA LYS A 103 -12.73 2.03 -0.13
C LYS A 103 -11.64 0.98 -0.40
N VAL A 104 -11.60 0.49 -1.63
CA VAL A 104 -10.59 -0.41 -2.20
C VAL A 104 -9.55 0.45 -2.92
N PHE A 105 -8.30 0.44 -2.44
CA PHE A 105 -7.15 1.08 -3.07
C PHE A 105 -6.33 0.03 -3.83
N CYS A 106 -6.14 0.21 -5.13
CA CYS A 106 -5.46 -0.73 -6.01
C CYS A 106 -4.20 -0.09 -6.61
N TYR A 107 -3.02 -0.67 -6.36
CA TYR A 107 -1.81 -0.24 -7.04
C TYR A 107 -1.84 -0.71 -8.50
N TYR A 108 -1.59 0.22 -9.40
CA TYR A 108 -1.37 -0.03 -10.81
C TYR A 108 0.12 0.13 -11.11
N GLU A 109 0.77 -1.02 -11.34
CA GLU A 109 2.21 -1.14 -11.59
C GLU A 109 2.55 -0.68 -13.01
N THR A 110 3.20 0.48 -13.14
CA THR A 110 3.46 1.08 -14.45
C THR A 110 4.38 0.24 -15.35
N TRP A 111 5.26 -0.55 -14.76
CA TRP A 111 6.20 -1.43 -15.49
C TRP A 111 5.53 -2.62 -16.19
N ASN A 112 4.24 -2.87 -15.93
CA ASN A 112 3.48 -3.96 -16.53
C ASN A 112 2.53 -3.52 -17.66
N GLU A 113 2.62 -2.27 -18.14
CA GLU A 113 1.73 -1.70 -19.17
C GLU A 113 1.64 -2.56 -20.46
N GLY A 114 2.74 -3.21 -20.87
CA GLY A 114 2.76 -4.06 -22.07
C GLY A 114 1.97 -5.37 -21.96
N ILE A 115 1.60 -5.76 -20.74
CA ILE A 115 0.82 -6.97 -20.44
C ILE A 115 -0.59 -6.60 -19.96
N PHE A 116 -0.71 -5.52 -19.19
CA PHE A 116 -1.95 -5.01 -18.62
C PHE A 116 -1.88 -3.48 -18.52
N GLY A 117 -2.57 -2.79 -19.43
CA GLY A 117 -2.59 -1.33 -19.48
C GLY A 117 -3.78 -0.73 -18.72
N PRO A 118 -3.87 0.61 -18.62
CA PRO A 118 -4.99 1.28 -17.96
C PRO A 118 -6.35 0.90 -18.57
N ASP A 119 -6.39 0.65 -19.88
CA ASP A 119 -7.64 0.31 -20.59
C ASP A 119 -8.19 -1.08 -20.23
N ASP A 120 -7.35 -1.97 -19.69
CA ASP A 120 -7.72 -3.32 -19.25
C ASP A 120 -8.33 -3.33 -17.83
N ILE A 121 -8.28 -2.19 -17.12
CA ILE A 121 -8.79 -2.06 -15.76
C ILE A 121 -10.33 -2.08 -15.79
N ASP A 122 -10.93 -3.05 -15.09
CA ASP A 122 -12.33 -2.96 -14.68
C ASP A 122 -12.46 -1.96 -13.52
N VAL A 123 -12.92 -0.77 -13.87
CA VAL A 123 -13.07 0.39 -12.98
C VAL A 123 -14.08 0.21 -11.84
N ASN A 124 -14.84 -0.89 -11.83
CA ASN A 124 -15.81 -1.18 -10.77
C ASN A 124 -15.25 -2.06 -9.65
N ILE A 125 -14.05 -2.61 -9.82
CA ILE A 125 -13.39 -3.45 -8.80
C ILE A 125 -12.73 -2.57 -7.72
N CYS A 126 -12.19 -1.43 -8.14
CA CYS A 126 -11.43 -0.51 -7.29
C CYS A 126 -12.19 0.80 -7.10
N THR A 127 -12.12 1.36 -5.89
CA THR A 127 -12.63 2.72 -5.64
C THR A 127 -11.55 3.78 -5.79
N HIS A 128 -10.29 3.39 -5.57
CA HIS A 128 -9.10 4.22 -5.67
C HIS A 128 -8.05 3.43 -6.45
N ILE A 129 -7.35 4.05 -7.38
CA ILE A 129 -6.20 3.47 -8.09
C ILE A 129 -4.96 4.31 -7.77
N ASN A 130 -3.92 3.65 -7.29
CA ASN A 130 -2.62 4.24 -7.01
C ASN A 130 -1.71 4.04 -8.23
N TYR A 131 -1.24 5.12 -8.84
CA TYR A 131 -0.23 5.09 -9.90
C TYR A 131 1.14 4.81 -9.28
N ALA A 132 1.69 3.63 -9.57
CA ALA A 132 2.91 3.12 -8.94
C ALA A 132 4.05 3.03 -9.98
N PHE A 133 5.04 3.92 -9.99
CA PHE A 133 5.26 5.04 -9.06
C PHE A 133 5.70 6.30 -9.79
N MET A 134 5.53 7.44 -9.12
CA MET A 134 6.30 8.66 -9.33
C MET A 134 7.58 8.59 -8.49
N GLY A 135 8.68 9.16 -8.99
CA GLY A 135 9.90 9.40 -8.22
C GLY A 135 9.91 10.75 -7.51
N ILE A 136 10.99 11.04 -6.79
CA ILE A 136 11.22 12.33 -6.12
C ILE A 136 12.63 12.86 -6.44
N ASN A 137 12.72 14.15 -6.76
CA ASN A 137 14.00 14.81 -7.02
C ASN A 137 14.61 15.35 -5.71
N GLU A 138 15.92 15.60 -5.71
CA GLU A 138 16.64 16.18 -4.57
C GLU A 138 16.16 17.57 -4.16
N ASP A 139 15.46 18.30 -5.04
CA ASP A 139 14.84 19.59 -4.74
C ASP A 139 13.42 19.46 -4.14
N GLY A 140 12.91 18.23 -4.00
CA GLY A 140 11.56 17.94 -3.52
C GLY A 140 10.50 17.80 -4.60
N SER A 141 10.77 18.19 -5.85
CA SER A 141 9.78 18.07 -6.93
C SER A 141 9.48 16.61 -7.29
N LEU A 142 8.24 16.33 -7.74
CA LEU A 142 7.88 15.00 -8.22
C LEU A 142 8.53 14.71 -9.57
N ARG A 143 9.09 13.52 -9.72
CA ARG A 143 9.74 13.03 -10.94
C ARG A 143 8.81 12.03 -11.65
N LEU A 144 8.42 12.35 -12.88
CA LEU A 144 7.77 11.38 -13.75
C LEU A 144 8.83 10.68 -14.59
N ASP A 145 9.02 9.39 -14.35
CA ASP A 145 9.93 8.58 -15.15
C ASP A 145 9.19 8.11 -16.42
N GLY A 146 9.55 8.67 -17.57
CA GLY A 146 8.95 8.34 -18.87
C GLY A 146 7.96 9.38 -19.41
N SER A 147 6.86 8.91 -20.00
CA SER A 147 5.85 9.75 -20.67
C SER A 147 4.60 9.95 -19.80
N ASP A 148 3.92 11.09 -19.99
CA ASP A 148 2.64 11.39 -19.33
C ASP A 148 1.43 10.65 -19.90
N SER A 149 1.63 9.80 -20.92
CA SER A 149 0.57 9.02 -21.57
C SER A 149 -0.23 8.19 -20.58
N MET A 150 0.44 7.60 -19.60
CA MET A 150 -0.16 6.71 -18.62
C MET A 150 -1.06 7.47 -17.63
N LEU A 151 -0.60 8.63 -17.17
CA LEU A 151 -1.39 9.53 -16.33
C LEU A 151 -2.68 9.96 -17.05
N LYS A 152 -2.58 10.33 -18.34
CA LYS A 152 -3.73 10.70 -19.16
C LYS A 152 -4.71 9.53 -19.36
N ARG A 153 -4.21 8.33 -19.65
CA ARG A 153 -5.03 7.12 -19.84
C ARG A 153 -5.76 6.73 -18.56
N LEU A 154 -5.09 6.75 -17.41
CA LEU A 154 -5.73 6.51 -16.11
C LEU A 154 -6.79 7.57 -15.81
N SER A 155 -6.50 8.84 -16.03
CA SER A 155 -7.48 9.93 -15.88
C SER A 155 -8.72 9.70 -16.73
N GLY A 156 -8.54 9.21 -17.97
CA GLY A 156 -9.62 8.84 -18.88
C GLY A 156 -10.58 7.78 -18.33
N LEU A 157 -10.15 6.91 -17.40
CA LEU A 157 -11.00 5.89 -16.77
C LEU A 157 -12.15 6.49 -15.97
N LYS A 158 -12.02 7.74 -15.50
CA LYS A 158 -13.11 8.44 -14.82
C LYS A 158 -14.34 8.67 -15.71
N SER A 159 -14.18 8.63 -17.04
CA SER A 159 -15.34 8.64 -17.95
C SER A 159 -16.18 7.37 -17.86
N LYS A 160 -15.57 6.24 -17.47
CA LYS A 160 -16.24 4.94 -17.27
C LYS A 160 -16.82 4.82 -15.85
N ASN A 161 -16.12 5.36 -14.85
CA ASN A 161 -16.57 5.44 -13.46
C ASN A 161 -16.24 6.81 -12.85
N PRO A 162 -17.19 7.77 -12.83
CA PRO A 162 -16.95 9.11 -12.28
C PRO A 162 -16.62 9.16 -10.78
N ASP A 163 -16.97 8.10 -10.03
CA ASP A 163 -16.68 8.00 -8.59
C ASP A 163 -15.26 7.46 -8.31
N LEU A 164 -14.58 6.95 -9.34
CA LEU A 164 -13.21 6.44 -9.24
C LEU A 164 -12.25 7.54 -8.81
N LYS A 165 -11.43 7.23 -7.80
CA LYS A 165 -10.36 8.10 -7.32
C LYS A 165 -9.01 7.66 -7.86
N LEU A 166 -8.20 8.61 -8.33
CA LEU A 166 -6.85 8.35 -8.80
C LEU A 166 -5.85 9.01 -7.85
N ILE A 167 -4.86 8.24 -7.41
CA ILE A 167 -3.88 8.65 -6.41
C ILE A 167 -2.49 8.50 -7.03
N LEU A 168 -1.64 9.53 -6.93
CA LEU A 168 -0.24 9.43 -7.33
C LEU A 168 0.55 8.83 -6.16
N SER A 169 1.13 7.64 -6.33
CA SER A 169 2.06 7.09 -5.34
C SER A 169 3.49 7.52 -5.66
N VAL A 170 4.13 8.20 -4.72
CA VAL A 170 5.53 8.64 -4.83
C VAL A 170 6.41 7.73 -3.98
N GLY A 171 7.46 7.17 -4.58
CA GLY A 171 8.43 6.33 -3.87
C GLY A 171 8.42 4.87 -4.31
N GLY A 172 8.17 3.99 -3.35
CA GLY A 172 8.32 2.54 -3.48
C GLY A 172 9.77 2.07 -3.27
N TRP A 173 9.95 0.75 -3.19
CA TRP A 173 11.22 0.12 -2.80
C TRP A 173 12.46 0.63 -3.54
N ASN A 174 12.33 0.81 -4.87
CA ASN A 174 13.46 1.15 -5.75
C ASN A 174 13.85 2.63 -5.72
N GLU A 175 12.99 3.53 -5.26
CA GLU A 175 13.34 4.96 -5.11
C GLU A 175 14.40 5.16 -4.02
N GLY A 176 14.45 4.23 -3.04
CA GLY A 176 15.31 4.34 -1.88
C GLY A 176 14.79 5.35 -0.86
N SER A 177 15.55 5.56 0.21
CA SER A 177 15.12 6.38 1.36
C SER A 177 15.88 7.70 1.48
N THR A 178 17.11 7.79 0.98
CA THR A 178 17.93 9.02 1.06
C THR A 178 17.24 10.25 0.46
N PRO A 179 16.62 10.20 -0.74
CA PRO A 179 15.94 11.37 -1.29
C PRO A 179 14.80 11.87 -0.39
N PHE A 180 14.00 10.95 0.16
CA PHE A 180 12.93 11.30 1.10
C PHE A 180 13.46 11.91 2.39
N SER A 181 14.52 11.33 2.99
CA SER A 181 15.14 11.88 4.21
C SER A 181 15.65 13.31 3.97
N ASN A 182 16.33 13.56 2.85
CA ASN A 182 16.82 14.89 2.47
C ASN A 182 15.69 15.89 2.24
N VAL A 183 14.59 15.49 1.59
CA VAL A 183 13.43 16.36 1.34
C VAL A 183 12.68 16.65 2.63
N ALA A 184 12.40 15.64 3.45
CA ALA A 184 11.63 15.80 4.68
C ALA A 184 12.35 16.70 5.71
N ALA A 185 13.69 16.70 5.71
CA ALA A 185 14.53 17.51 6.59
C ALA A 185 14.59 19.01 6.21
N ASP A 186 14.13 19.41 5.02
CA ASP A 186 14.28 20.77 4.50
C ASP A 186 12.92 21.41 4.20
N ALA A 187 12.70 22.62 4.72
CA ALA A 187 11.42 23.31 4.60
C ALA A 187 11.10 23.73 3.16
N ASP A 188 12.10 24.18 2.40
CA ASP A 188 11.91 24.63 1.03
C ASP A 188 11.64 23.43 0.11
N LYS A 189 12.32 22.31 0.34
CA LYS A 189 12.06 21.06 -0.40
C LYS A 189 10.68 20.47 -0.11
N LYS A 190 10.23 20.50 1.16
CA LYS A 190 8.85 20.12 1.53
C LYS A 190 7.82 20.99 0.81
N ALA A 191 8.04 22.30 0.76
CA ALA A 191 7.16 23.22 0.05
C ALA A 191 7.14 22.94 -1.46
N ASN A 192 8.31 22.72 -2.07
CA ASN A 192 8.42 22.37 -3.48
C ASN A 192 7.74 21.03 -3.82
N MET A 193 7.82 20.04 -2.92
CA MET A 193 7.08 18.79 -3.05
C MET A 193 5.57 19.01 -3.07
N ALA A 194 5.06 19.85 -2.16
CA ALA A 194 3.63 20.17 -2.11
C ALA A 194 3.16 20.92 -3.36
N ASP A 195 3.95 21.88 -3.85
CA ASP A 195 3.66 22.65 -5.06
C ASP A 195 3.69 21.78 -6.31
N SER A 196 4.75 20.99 -6.48
CA SER A 196 4.91 20.05 -7.59
C SER A 196 3.80 19.02 -7.61
N THR A 197 3.45 18.46 -6.44
CA THR A 197 2.32 17.52 -6.33
C THR A 197 1.02 18.16 -6.78
N LEU A 198 0.67 19.33 -6.24
CA LEU A 198 -0.56 20.01 -6.58
C LEU A 198 -0.67 20.26 -8.09
N TRP A 199 0.44 20.65 -8.73
CA TRP A 199 0.50 20.81 -10.18
C TRP A 199 0.12 19.53 -10.92
N TYR A 200 0.68 18.37 -10.54
CA TYR A 200 0.32 17.09 -11.17
C TYR A 200 -1.15 16.72 -10.93
N LEU A 201 -1.65 16.90 -9.70
CA LEU A 201 -3.04 16.57 -9.35
C LEU A 201 -4.03 17.38 -10.21
N GLN A 202 -3.80 18.68 -10.36
CA GLN A 202 -4.64 19.57 -11.16
C GLN A 202 -4.49 19.30 -12.66
N THR A 203 -3.26 19.08 -13.13
CA THR A 203 -2.97 18.89 -14.56
C THR A 203 -3.56 17.59 -15.11
N TYR A 204 -3.50 16.51 -14.33
CA TYR A 204 -3.92 15.18 -14.78
C TYR A 204 -5.25 14.72 -14.17
N ASN A 205 -5.93 15.57 -13.41
CA ASN A 205 -7.21 15.27 -12.74
C ASN A 205 -7.10 14.04 -11.80
N PHE A 206 -6.09 14.05 -10.95
CA PHE A 206 -5.92 13.09 -9.85
C PHE A 206 -6.54 13.64 -8.55
N ASP A 207 -6.98 12.75 -7.68
CA ASP A 207 -7.71 13.07 -6.45
C ASP A 207 -6.83 13.11 -5.20
N GLY A 208 -5.55 12.72 -5.31
CA GLY A 208 -4.65 12.78 -4.16
C GLY A 208 -3.28 12.20 -4.38
N LEU A 209 -2.51 12.25 -3.30
CA LEU A 209 -1.14 11.76 -3.19
C LEU A 209 -1.07 10.61 -2.19
N ASP A 210 -0.23 9.64 -2.49
CA ASP A 210 0.18 8.57 -1.60
C ASP A 210 1.70 8.63 -1.41
N ILE A 211 2.17 8.67 -0.17
CA ILE A 211 3.60 8.59 0.13
C ILE A 211 3.98 7.15 0.45
N ASP A 212 4.84 6.56 -0.37
CA ASP A 212 5.38 5.22 -0.17
C ASP A 212 6.89 5.31 0.12
N TRP A 213 7.22 5.90 1.28
CA TRP A 213 8.60 6.01 1.75
C TRP A 213 9.00 4.74 2.49
N GLU A 214 9.91 3.97 1.89
CA GLU A 214 10.42 2.73 2.45
C GLU A 214 11.89 2.84 2.88
N TYR A 215 12.24 3.15 4.13
CA TYR A 215 11.39 3.59 5.23
C TYR A 215 12.08 4.76 5.95
N PRO A 216 11.34 5.69 6.59
CA PRO A 216 11.95 6.77 7.35
C PRO A 216 12.89 6.19 8.41
N GLY A 217 14.07 6.80 8.60
CA GLY A 217 15.07 6.32 9.56
C GLY A 217 15.84 5.07 9.14
N GLN A 218 15.57 4.52 7.94
CA GLN A 218 16.25 3.35 7.40
C GLN A 218 16.73 3.58 5.98
N ARG A 219 17.53 2.63 5.44
CA ARG A 219 17.97 2.60 4.03
C ARG A 219 18.62 3.90 3.54
N GLY A 220 19.37 4.57 4.42
CA GLY A 220 19.99 5.87 4.14
C GLY A 220 19.30 7.06 4.82
N GLY A 221 18.24 6.81 5.59
CA GLY A 221 17.58 7.78 6.46
C GLY A 221 18.25 7.98 7.83
N THR A 222 17.68 8.88 8.62
CA THR A 222 18.16 9.28 9.96
C THR A 222 17.06 9.15 11.01
N PRO A 223 17.37 9.03 12.31
CA PRO A 223 16.33 9.02 13.35
C PRO A 223 15.38 10.23 13.34
N ALA A 224 15.84 11.38 12.83
CA ALA A 224 15.01 12.59 12.71
C ALA A 224 13.88 12.44 11.66
N ASP A 225 13.97 11.44 10.77
CA ASP A 225 12.99 11.18 9.73
C ASP A 225 11.60 10.89 10.29
N GLN A 226 11.48 10.36 11.50
CA GLN A 226 10.19 10.12 12.14
C GLN A 226 9.38 11.42 12.31
N GLU A 227 10.01 12.47 12.84
CA GLU A 227 9.37 13.78 13.02
C GLU A 227 9.30 14.55 11.70
N ASN A 228 10.37 14.50 10.89
CA ASN A 228 10.40 15.16 9.59
C ASN A 228 9.30 14.62 8.65
N PHE A 229 8.98 13.33 8.73
CA PHE A 229 7.90 12.73 7.96
C PHE A 229 6.54 13.28 8.37
N ILE A 230 6.28 13.43 9.67
CA ILE A 230 5.05 14.04 10.20
C ILE A 230 4.93 15.49 9.70
N ASP A 231 6.01 16.27 9.81
CA ASP A 231 6.05 17.64 9.32
C ASP A 231 5.78 17.74 7.80
N MET A 232 6.37 16.83 7.02
CA MET A 232 6.13 16.74 5.58
C MET A 232 4.66 16.45 5.26
N LEU A 233 4.03 15.52 5.98
CA LEU A 233 2.60 15.23 5.83
C LEU A 233 1.73 16.42 6.20
N TRP A 234 2.09 17.20 7.23
CA TRP A 234 1.37 18.43 7.59
C TRP A 234 1.49 19.52 6.52
N VAL A 235 2.68 19.70 5.92
CA VAL A 235 2.87 20.64 4.81
C VAL A 235 2.00 20.25 3.61
N LEU A 236 1.99 18.97 3.24
CA LEU A 236 1.15 18.43 2.16
C LEU A 236 -0.34 18.60 2.48
N ARG A 237 -0.76 18.23 3.70
CA ARG A 237 -2.15 18.35 4.16
C ARG A 237 -2.62 19.80 4.12
N GLY A 238 -1.81 20.75 4.60
CA GLY A 238 -2.11 22.18 4.56
C GLY A 238 -2.33 22.65 3.13
N LYS A 239 -1.40 22.32 2.23
CA LYS A 239 -1.52 22.65 0.80
C LYS A 239 -2.81 22.08 0.18
N PHE A 240 -3.15 20.84 0.49
CA PHE A 240 -4.32 20.18 -0.09
C PHE A 240 -5.64 20.75 0.45
N ASN A 241 -5.71 21.07 1.75
CA ASN A 241 -6.87 21.71 2.35
C ASN A 241 -7.16 23.07 1.71
N ASP A 242 -6.13 23.86 1.42
CA ASP A 242 -6.25 25.17 0.78
C ASP A 242 -6.63 25.09 -0.71
N ASN A 243 -6.51 23.91 -1.34
CA ASN A 243 -6.62 23.74 -2.80
C ASN A 243 -7.63 22.67 -3.22
N GLY A 244 -8.74 22.50 -2.49
CA GLY A 244 -9.85 21.63 -2.92
C GLY A 244 -9.97 20.30 -2.18
N GLY A 245 -9.17 20.09 -1.13
CA GLY A 245 -9.31 18.96 -0.21
C GLY A 245 -8.87 17.62 -0.81
N TYR A 246 -7.71 17.61 -1.49
CA TYR A 246 -7.14 16.37 -2.05
C TYR A 246 -6.85 15.32 -0.97
N LEU A 247 -6.95 14.05 -1.36
CA LEU A 247 -6.59 12.93 -0.51
C LEU A 247 -5.07 12.91 -0.28
N LEU A 248 -4.69 12.57 0.94
CA LEU A 248 -3.31 12.26 1.31
C LEU A 248 -3.34 10.91 2.03
N THR A 249 -2.63 9.95 1.49
CA THR A 249 -2.44 8.61 2.05
C THR A 249 -0.94 8.31 2.18
N THR A 250 -0.62 7.22 2.87
CA THR A 250 0.73 6.70 2.91
C THR A 250 0.69 5.18 3.07
N ALA A 251 1.61 4.50 2.40
CA ALA A 251 1.92 3.09 2.66
C ALA A 251 2.88 3.00 3.84
N VAL A 252 2.60 2.08 4.77
CA VAL A 252 3.36 1.90 6.00
C VAL A 252 3.73 0.43 6.18
N SER A 253 4.91 0.18 6.76
CA SER A 253 5.36 -1.17 7.11
C SER A 253 4.53 -1.75 8.26
N ASN A 254 4.38 -3.08 8.26
CA ASN A 254 3.85 -3.84 9.40
C ASN A 254 4.93 -4.28 10.40
N ASP A 255 6.20 -3.99 10.12
CA ASP A 255 7.34 -4.32 10.97
C ASP A 255 7.42 -3.33 12.16
N PRO A 256 7.29 -3.80 13.42
CA PRO A 256 7.40 -2.94 14.59
C PRO A 256 8.81 -2.34 14.77
N ASP A 257 9.84 -3.03 14.28
CA ASP A 257 11.23 -2.56 14.32
C ASP A 257 11.55 -1.59 13.17
N ALA A 258 10.60 -1.41 12.22
CA ALA A 258 10.67 -0.31 11.27
C ALA A 258 10.62 1.07 11.94
N GLY A 259 10.23 1.14 13.22
CA GLY A 259 10.60 2.20 14.20
C GLY A 259 10.17 3.65 13.88
N ALA A 260 9.63 3.92 12.71
CA ALA A 260 9.65 5.25 12.13
C ALA A 260 8.31 5.97 12.10
N TYR A 261 7.21 5.28 12.44
CA TYR A 261 5.88 5.87 12.33
C TYR A 261 5.29 6.18 13.70
N ASN A 262 5.13 7.46 14.00
CA ASN A 262 4.20 7.89 15.03
C ASN A 262 2.77 7.81 14.47
N ILE A 263 2.16 6.62 14.54
CA ILE A 263 0.85 6.34 13.93
C ILE A 263 -0.24 7.27 14.45
N GLY A 264 -0.17 7.68 15.73
CA GLY A 264 -1.09 8.65 16.31
C GLY A 264 -1.03 9.99 15.58
N ALA A 265 0.17 10.58 15.50
CA ALA A 265 0.38 11.88 14.85
C ALA A 265 0.10 11.86 13.34
N ILE A 266 0.38 10.75 12.65
CA ILE A 266 0.17 10.61 11.20
C ILE A 266 -1.33 10.45 10.86
N SER A 267 -2.16 10.01 11.81
CA SER A 267 -3.58 9.71 11.59
C SER A 267 -4.54 10.83 11.99
N GLU A 268 -4.01 11.97 12.47
CA GLU A 268 -4.78 13.19 12.78
C GLU A 268 -5.11 14.02 11.53
#